data_AF-A0A936DC16-F1
#
_entry.id   AF-A0A936DC16-F1
#
_cell.length_a   1.000
_cell.length_b   1.000
_cell.length_c   1.000
_cell.angle_alpha   90.00
_cell.angle_beta   90.00
_cell.angle_gamma   90.00
#
_symmetry.space_group_name_H-M   'P 1'
#
loop_
_entity.id
_entity.type
_entity.pdbx_description
1 polymer ?
#
loop_
_entity_poly.entity_id
_entity_poly.type
_entity_poly.pdbx_seq_one_letter_code
_entity_poly.pdbx_strand_id
1 'polypeptide(L)' 'MAAVLNTRHAEAKTNGWKDAPPGKAAFVAAVLREPNLLRRPILVHGRTVVIGKDEAALRRALT' A
#
# COMPACT_ATOMS: atom_id res chain seq x y z
N MET A 1 7.78 -4.93 -3.59
CA MET A 1 6.33 -4.67 -3.77
C MET A 1 5.52 -4.56 -2.46
N ALA A 2 6.03 -5.05 -1.32
CA ALA A 2 5.32 -5.01 -0.03
C ALA A 2 5.04 -3.60 0.54
N ALA A 3 5.65 -2.52 0.03
CA ALA A 3 5.56 -1.19 0.64
C ALA A 3 4.13 -0.62 0.67
N VAL A 4 3.32 -0.92 -0.34
CA VAL A 4 1.93 -0.44 -0.48
C VAL A 4 0.87 -1.42 0.05
N LEU A 5 1.22 -2.68 0.28
CA LEU A 5 0.28 -3.72 0.72
C LEU A 5 -0.04 -3.56 2.21
N ASN A 6 -1.32 -3.56 2.55
CA ASN A 6 -1.80 -3.67 3.91
C ASN A 6 -1.74 -5.11 4.39
N THR A 7 -0.58 -5.53 4.91
CA THR A 7 -0.35 -6.90 5.43
C THR A 7 -1.21 -7.26 6.64
N ARG A 8 -1.93 -6.29 7.22
CA ARG A 8 -2.88 -6.53 8.33
C ARG A 8 -4.28 -6.88 7.85
N HIS A 9 -4.58 -6.71 6.55
CA HIS A 9 -5.86 -7.06 5.96
C HIS A 9 -6.10 -8.57 6.01
N ALA A 10 -7.36 -9.00 6.15
CA ALA A 10 -7.71 -10.42 6.29
C ALA A 10 -7.21 -11.26 5.10
N GLU A 11 -7.49 -10.83 3.87
CA GLU A 11 -7.02 -11.51 2.66
C GLU A 11 -5.50 -11.59 2.55
N ALA A 12 -4.77 -10.54 2.97
CA ALA A 12 -3.31 -10.56 2.97
C ALA A 12 -2.74 -11.58 3.96
N LYS A 13 -3.42 -11.81 5.09
CA LYS A 13 -3.08 -12.85 6.07
C LYS A 13 -3.39 -14.24 5.53
N THR A 14 -4.60 -14.43 5.01
CA THR A 14 -5.06 -15.72 4.45
C THR A 14 -4.14 -16.20 3.34
N ASN A 15 -3.66 -15.29 2.49
CA ASN A 15 -2.78 -15.64 1.37
C ASN A 15 -1.28 -15.63 1.72
N GLY A 16 -0.89 -15.41 2.98
CA GLY A 16 0.52 -15.39 3.39
C GLY A 16 1.34 -14.25 2.76
N TRP A 17 0.70 -13.18 2.31
CA TRP A 17 1.33 -12.12 1.51
C TRP A 17 2.31 -11.22 2.28
N LYS A 18 2.38 -11.37 3.60
CA LYS A 18 3.43 -10.76 4.42
C LYS A 18 4.81 -11.33 4.07
N ASP A 19 4.87 -12.66 3.89
CA ASP A 19 6.13 -13.39 3.69
C ASP A 19 6.35 -13.71 2.21
N ALA A 20 5.27 -13.97 1.46
CA ALA A 20 5.28 -14.20 0.02
C ALA A 20 4.34 -13.23 -0.71
N PRO A 21 4.76 -11.98 -0.97
CA PRO A 21 3.93 -10.99 -1.64
C PRO A 21 3.49 -11.45 -3.03
N PRO A 22 2.27 -11.09 -3.47
CA PRO A 22 1.80 -11.43 -4.81
C PRO A 22 2.60 -10.68 -5.88
N GLY A 23 2.65 -11.23 -7.09
CA GLY A 23 3.16 -10.52 -8.26
C GLY A 23 2.32 -9.29 -8.62
N LYS A 24 2.86 -8.40 -9.46
CA LYS A 24 2.24 -7.11 -9.82
C LYS A 24 0.79 -7.25 -10.31
N ALA A 25 0.55 -8.12 -11.29
CA ALA A 25 -0.77 -8.27 -11.91
C ALA A 25 -1.81 -8.78 -10.90
N ALA A 26 -1.46 -9.80 -10.12
CA ALA A 26 -2.31 -10.35 -9.08
C ALA A 26 -2.61 -9.32 -7.99
N PHE A 27 -1.60 -8.55 -7.55
CA PHE A 27 -1.79 -7.47 -6.59
C PHE A 27 -2.76 -6.40 -7.10
N VAL A 28 -2.58 -5.94 -8.34
CA VAL A 28 -3.45 -4.92 -8.94
C VAL A 28 -4.89 -5.42 -9.04
N ALA A 29 -5.10 -6.65 -9.52
CA ALA A 29 -6.44 -7.24 -9.59
C ALA A 29 -7.10 -7.35 -8.21
N ALA A 30 -6.35 -7.78 -7.19
CA ALA A 30 -6.84 -7.88 -5.83
C ALA A 30 -7.23 -6.51 -5.25
N VAL A 31 -6.39 -5.49 -5.44
CA VAL A 31 -6.64 -4.12 -4.96
C VAL A 31 -7.84 -3.47 -5.66
N LEU A 32 -8.03 -3.71 -6.96
CA LEU A 32 -9.20 -3.20 -7.69
C LEU A 32 -10.51 -3.76 -7.13
N ARG A 33 -10.50 -5.01 -6.66
CA ARG A 33 -11.65 -5.65 -6.01
C ARG A 33 -11.80 -5.21 -4.55
N GLU A 34 -10.70 -5.14 -3.80
CA GLU A 34 -10.68 -4.80 -2.37
C GLU A 34 -9.69 -3.66 -2.11
N PRO A 35 -10.14 -2.39 -2.16
CA PRO A 35 -9.28 -1.22 -2.01
C PRO A 35 -8.61 -1.07 -0.63
N ASN A 36 -9.03 -1.81 0.40
CA ASN A 36 -8.39 -1.79 1.74
C ASN A 36 -7.12 -2.66 1.81
N LEU A 37 -6.80 -3.39 0.75
CA LEU A 37 -5.50 -4.02 0.55
C LEU A 37 -4.37 -3.00 0.34
N LEU A 38 -4.68 -1.75 -0.02
CA LEU A 38 -3.70 -0.67 -0.04
C LEU A 38 -3.57 0.00 1.33
N ARG A 39 -2.34 0.27 1.76
CA ARG A 39 -2.06 1.12 2.92
C ARG A 39 -2.50 2.56 2.63
N ARG A 40 -3.03 3.22 3.66
CA ARG A 40 -3.50 4.62 3.61
C ARG A 40 -2.91 5.44 4.77
N PRO A 41 -2.77 6.77 4.64
CA PRO A 41 -3.02 7.59 3.45
C PRO A 41 -2.02 7.32 2.31
N ILE A 42 -2.37 7.73 1.08
CA ILE A 42 -1.47 7.73 -0.08
C ILE A 42 -1.42 9.17 -0.59
N LEU A 43 -0.24 9.78 -0.55
CA LEU A 43 0.00 11.11 -1.08
C LEU A 43 0.92 11.00 -2.30
N VAL A 44 0.50 11.61 -3.41
CA VAL A 44 1.30 11.76 -4.62
C VAL A 44 1.40 13.25 -4.92
N HIS A 45 2.61 13.80 -4.88
CA HIS A 45 2.88 15.21 -5.17
C HIS A 45 4.12 15.33 -6.06
N GLY A 46 3.94 15.69 -7.33
CA GLY A 46 5.01 15.70 -8.32
C GLY A 46 5.70 14.34 -8.45
N ARG A 47 6.99 14.27 -8.09
CA ARG A 47 7.78 13.01 -8.08
C ARG A 47 7.81 12.32 -6.72
N THR A 48 7.11 12.85 -5.72
CA THR A 48 7.11 12.35 -4.34
C THR A 48 5.89 11.46 -4.10
N VAL A 49 6.12 10.29 -3.50
CA VAL A 49 5.08 9.36 -3.07
C VAL A 49 5.28 9.04 -1.59
N VAL A 50 4.23 9.28 -0.78
CA VAL A 50 4.21 8.93 0.65
C VAL A 50 3.08 7.95 0.88
N ILE A 51 3.39 6.83 1.55
CA ILE A 51 2.44 5.73 1.80
C ILE A 51 2.37 5.45 3.30
N GLY A 52 1.16 5.45 3.84
CA GLY A 52 0.90 5.24 5.24
C GLY A 52 1.10 6.50 6.09
N LYS A 53 1.04 6.30 7.41
CA LYS A 53 1.12 7.39 8.39
C LYS A 53 2.58 7.70 8.72
N ASP A 54 3.24 8.46 7.85
CA ASP A 54 4.49 9.16 8.12
C ASP A 54 4.22 10.66 8.10
N GLU A 55 3.94 11.24 9.27
CA GLU A 55 3.52 12.64 9.37
C GLU A 55 4.61 13.61 8.89
N ALA A 56 5.88 13.31 9.16
CA ALA A 56 6.99 14.16 8.76
C ALA A 56 7.17 14.14 7.23
N ALA A 57 7.05 12.97 6.60
CA ALA A 57 7.09 12.86 5.14
C ALA A 57 5.88 13.51 4.47
N LEU A 58 4.68 13.35 5.04
CA LEU A 58 3.46 13.99 4.54
C LEU A 58 3.59 15.52 4.56
N ARG A 59 4.10 16.09 5.66
CA ARG A 59 4.32 17.54 5.77
C ARG A 59 5.34 18.03 4.75
N ARG A 60 6.50 17.39 4.63
CA ARG A 60 7.54 17.75 3.66
C ARG A 60 7.07 17.68 2.20
N ALA A 61 6.12 16.80 1.89
CA ALA A 61 5.59 16.63 0.55
C ALA A 61 4.51 17.66 0.17
N LEU A 62 4.01 18.44 1.14
CA LEU A 62 2.96 19.46 0.95
C LEU A 62 3.49 20.90 1.09
N THR A 63 4.76 21.07 1.48
CA THR A 63 5.48 22.34 1.59
C THR A 63 6.42 22.52 0.41
#